data_AF-A0A0L8HMV8-F1
#
_entry.id   AF-A0A0L8HMV8-F1
#
_cell.length_a   1.000
_cell.length_b   1.000
_cell.length_c   1.000
_cell.angle_alpha   90.00
_cell.angle_beta   90.00
_cell.angle_gamma   90.00
#
_symmetry.space_group_name_H-M   'P 1'
#
loop_
_entity.id
_entity.type
_entity.pdbx_description
1 polymer ?
#
loop_
_entity_poly.entity_id
_entity_poly.type
_entity_poly.pdbx_seq_one_letter_code
_entity_poly.pdbx_strand_id
1 'polypeptide(L)'
;MIIKRLELKNHLRLHGQYVTGQKKADLVERLKGIKIISIKNVNELKSTDEKCTSDRNKHRIGSSLGEVLPDVNVLKSGWTKAFHKLPTFTDNDIYNCIVLRMKSKRQLRSDIFYHDRHIHSIEYHDVTENYS
;
A
#
# COMPACT_ATOMS: atom_id res chain seq x y z
N MET A 1 -35.97 -11.71 24.79
CA MET A 1 -35.91 -10.54 23.89
C MET A 1 -36.47 -10.94 22.52
N ILE A 2 -37.70 -10.53 22.17
CA ILE A 2 -38.33 -10.87 20.88
C ILE A 2 -37.83 -9.87 19.82
N ILE A 3 -36.58 -10.02 19.38
CA ILE A 3 -36.07 -9.23 18.25
C ILE A 3 -36.76 -9.74 16.98
N LYS A 4 -37.34 -8.83 16.19
CA LYS A 4 -38.00 -9.18 14.93
C LYS A 4 -36.94 -9.57 13.91
N ARG A 5 -37.22 -10.60 13.12
CA ARG A 5 -36.27 -11.15 12.12
C ARG A 5 -35.76 -10.09 11.14
N LEU A 6 -36.58 -9.09 10.81
CA LEU A 6 -36.21 -7.98 9.94
C LEU A 6 -35.15 -7.07 10.57
N GLU A 7 -35.27 -6.79 11.87
CA GLU A 7 -34.30 -5.96 12.61
C GLU A 7 -32.92 -6.62 12.64
N LEU A 8 -32.88 -7.93 12.86
CA LEU A 8 -31.64 -8.73 12.77
C LEU A 8 -31.00 -8.61 11.39
N LYS A 9 -31.79 -8.77 10.31
CA LYS A 9 -31.27 -8.64 8.95
C LYS A 9 -30.72 -7.25 8.65
N ASN A 10 -31.41 -6.20 9.10
CA ASN A 10 -30.97 -4.82 8.92
C ASN A 10 -29.66 -4.57 9.68
N HIS A 11 -29.55 -5.06 10.91
CA HIS A 11 -28.33 -4.95 11.69
C HIS A 11 -27.15 -5.68 11.02
N LEU A 12 -27.34 -6.94 10.60
CA LEU A 12 -26.29 -7.68 9.89
C LEU A 12 -25.84 -6.97 8.60
N ARG A 13 -26.77 -6.32 7.88
CA ARG A 13 -26.46 -5.53 6.68
C ARG A 13 -25.60 -4.30 7.00
N LEU A 14 -25.82 -3.63 8.12
CA LEU A 14 -24.98 -2.51 8.59
C LEU A 14 -23.53 -2.94 8.86
N HIS A 15 -23.31 -4.23 9.12
CA HIS A 15 -22.00 -4.85 9.32
C HIS A 15 -21.52 -5.63 8.07
N GLY A 16 -22.11 -5.38 6.90
CA GLY A 16 -21.66 -5.95 5.63
C GLY A 16 -22.03 -7.42 5.39
N GLN A 17 -22.85 -8.01 6.26
CA GLN A 17 -23.30 -9.40 6.11
C GLN A 17 -24.66 -9.49 5.43
N TYR A 18 -24.67 -9.92 4.17
CA TYR A 18 -25.89 -10.21 3.43
C TYR A 18 -26.36 -11.64 3.73
N VAL A 19 -27.53 -11.76 4.37
CA VAL A 19 -28.07 -13.06 4.76
C VAL A 19 -29.33 -13.40 3.96
N THR A 20 -29.20 -14.39 3.08
CA THR A 20 -30.30 -15.01 2.32
C THR A 20 -31.10 -16.01 3.17
N GLY A 21 -30.51 -16.54 4.23
CA GLY A 21 -31.11 -17.55 5.11
C GLY A 21 -32.43 -17.12 5.77
N GLN A 22 -33.34 -18.09 5.93
CA GLN A 22 -34.66 -17.86 6.51
C GLN A 22 -34.81 -18.16 7.99
N LYS A 23 -33.92 -18.97 8.57
CA LYS A 23 -34.03 -19.40 9.97
C LYS A 23 -33.52 -18.32 10.92
N LYS A 24 -34.27 -18.09 12.01
CA LYS A 24 -33.92 -17.10 13.04
C LYS A 24 -32.65 -17.49 13.81
N ALA A 25 -32.44 -18.79 14.04
CA ALA A 25 -31.25 -19.30 14.73
C ALA A 25 -29.95 -18.90 14.03
N ASP A 26 -29.88 -19.07 12.70
CA ASP A 26 -28.69 -18.72 11.90
C ASP A 26 -28.35 -17.22 11.98
N LEU A 27 -29.37 -16.35 12.03
CA LEU A 27 -29.18 -14.91 12.18
C LEU A 27 -28.62 -14.55 13.56
N VAL A 28 -29.02 -15.28 14.60
CA VAL A 28 -28.52 -15.07 15.98
C VAL A 28 -27.08 -15.54 16.12
N GLU A 29 -26.71 -16.68 15.54
CA GLU A 29 -25.31 -17.14 15.53
C GLU A 29 -24.38 -16.18 14.78
N ARG A 30 -24.83 -15.65 13.63
CA ARG A 30 -24.08 -14.61 12.91
C ARG A 30 -23.92 -13.33 13.73
N LEU A 31 -24.97 -12.93 14.46
CA LEU A 31 -24.91 -11.78 15.36
C LEU A 31 -23.88 -11.99 16.49
N LYS A 32 -23.84 -13.19 17.08
CA LYS A 32 -22.80 -13.54 18.06
C LYS A 32 -21.41 -13.43 17.44
N GLY A 33 -21.23 -13.92 16.22
CA GLY A 33 -19.99 -13.82 15.46
C GLY A 33 -19.52 -12.37 15.27
N ILE A 34 -20.42 -11.46 14.89
CA ILE A 34 -20.12 -10.01 14.78
C ILE A 34 -19.63 -9.45 16.11
N LYS A 35 -20.28 -9.81 17.21
CA LYS A 35 -19.89 -9.33 18.55
C LYS A 35 -18.54 -9.88 18.99
N ILE A 36 -18.27 -11.16 18.72
CA ILE A 36 -16.98 -11.81 19.06
C ILE A 36 -15.84 -11.18 18.26
N ILE A 37 -16.03 -11.04 16.95
CA ILE A 37 -15.00 -10.48 16.04
C ILE A 37 -14.94 -8.95 16.13
N SER A 38 -15.89 -8.32 16.84
CA SER A 38 -16.01 -6.87 16.97
C SER A 38 -16.06 -6.17 15.60
N ILE A 39 -16.84 -6.74 14.66
CA ILE A 39 -16.99 -6.18 13.32
C ILE A 39 -17.67 -4.82 13.43
N LYS A 40 -16.98 -3.77 12.99
CA LYS A 40 -17.49 -2.40 13.01
C LYS A 40 -18.55 -2.18 11.94
N ASN A 41 -19.28 -1.08 12.06
CA ASN A 41 -20.26 -0.69 11.05
C ASN A 41 -19.54 -0.35 9.74
N VAL A 42 -20.12 -0.71 8.60
CA VAL A 42 -19.56 -0.41 7.27
C VAL A 42 -19.31 1.10 7.08
N ASN A 43 -20.18 1.96 7.61
CA ASN A 43 -19.99 3.41 7.51
C ASN A 43 -18.81 3.91 8.35
N GLU A 44 -18.56 3.30 9.51
CA GLU A 44 -17.39 3.60 10.34
C GLU A 44 -16.10 3.11 9.67
N LEU A 45 -16.14 1.95 9.02
CA LEU A 45 -15.01 1.43 8.26
C LEU A 45 -14.67 2.35 7.07
N LYS A 46 -15.69 2.82 6.33
CA LYS A 46 -15.49 3.79 5.25
C LYS A 46 -14.83 5.08 5.73
N SER A 47 -15.31 5.66 6.84
CA SER A 47 -14.72 6.89 7.36
C SER A 47 -13.29 6.68 7.89
N THR A 48 -12.98 5.51 8.44
CA THR A 48 -11.60 5.16 8.80
C THR A 48 -10.71 4.99 7.59
N ASP A 49 -11.16 4.31 6.54
CA ASP A 49 -10.42 4.14 5.29
C ASP A 49 -10.16 5.48 4.59
N GLU A 50 -11.14 6.38 4.55
CA GLU A 50 -10.99 7.73 4.00
C GLU A 50 -9.94 8.54 4.79
N LYS A 51 -9.99 8.46 6.13
CA LYS A 51 -9.00 9.11 6.99
C LYS A 51 -7.60 8.54 6.78
N CYS A 52 -7.45 7.21 6.77
CA CYS A 52 -6.18 6.54 6.48
C CYS A 52 -5.64 6.91 5.10
N THR A 53 -6.52 7.02 4.10
CA THR A 53 -6.14 7.45 2.75
C THR A 53 -5.67 8.90 2.74
N SER A 54 -6.37 9.80 3.43
CA SER A 54 -5.99 11.21 3.60
C SER A 54 -4.64 11.35 4.31
N ASP A 55 -4.44 10.61 5.40
CA ASP A 55 -3.19 10.62 6.15
C ASP A 55 -2.06 10.03 5.30
N ARG A 56 -2.27 8.91 4.59
CA ARG A 56 -1.28 8.38 3.64
C ARG A 56 -0.97 9.36 2.52
N ASN A 57 -1.94 10.14 2.05
CA ASN A 57 -1.72 11.19 1.06
C ASN A 57 -0.90 12.36 1.63
N LYS A 58 -1.01 12.69 2.92
CA LYS A 58 -0.09 13.64 3.58
C LYS A 58 1.33 13.10 3.70
N HIS A 59 1.47 11.78 3.86
CA HIS A 59 2.76 11.09 3.90
C HIS A 59 3.26 10.68 2.51
N ARG A 60 2.48 10.91 1.44
CA ARG A 60 2.90 10.66 0.06
C ARG A 60 3.93 11.71 -0.32
N ILE A 61 5.19 11.35 -0.07
CA ILE A 61 6.39 11.71 -0.82
C ILE A 61 6.32 13.14 -1.36
N GLY A 62 6.45 14.11 -0.46
CA GLY A 62 7.24 15.27 -0.83
C GLY A 62 8.62 14.74 -1.20
N SER A 63 9.14 15.13 -2.37
CA SER A 63 10.55 14.89 -2.67
C SER A 63 11.41 15.47 -1.53
N SER A 64 12.68 15.09 -1.41
CA SER A 64 13.60 15.73 -0.44
C SER A 64 13.67 17.26 -0.60
N LEU A 65 13.15 17.80 -1.71
CA LEU A 65 13.02 19.22 -2.04
C LEU A 65 11.61 19.80 -1.82
N GLY A 66 10.66 19.02 -1.28
CA GLY A 66 9.30 19.46 -0.98
C GLY A 66 8.34 19.46 -2.17
N GLU A 67 8.74 18.91 -3.32
CA GLU A 67 7.87 18.84 -4.50
C GLU A 67 6.85 17.70 -4.35
N VAL A 68 5.59 18.00 -4.64
CA VAL A 68 4.53 16.99 -4.71
C VAL A 68 4.67 16.25 -6.03
N LEU A 69 4.91 14.94 -5.97
CA LEU A 69 4.95 14.12 -7.18
C LEU A 69 3.57 14.18 -7.89
N PRO A 70 3.53 14.41 -9.20
CA PRO A 70 2.27 14.46 -9.94
C PRO A 70 1.55 13.11 -9.88
N ASP A 71 0.22 13.14 -9.84
CA ASP A 71 -0.60 11.93 -9.93
C ASP A 71 -0.29 11.20 -11.25
N VAL A 72 -0.08 9.89 -11.16
CA VAL A 72 0.21 9.01 -12.30
C VAL A 72 -0.88 9.11 -13.36
N ASN A 73 -2.13 9.34 -12.95
CA ASN A 73 -3.26 9.51 -13.87
C ASN A 73 -3.25 10.83 -14.65
N VAL A 74 -2.45 11.81 -14.19
CA VAL A 74 -2.30 13.13 -14.84
C VAL A 74 -1.13 13.13 -15.83
N LEU A 75 -0.30 12.07 -15.84
CA LEU A 75 0.77 11.90 -16.82
C LEU A 75 0.17 11.75 -18.23
N LYS A 76 0.17 12.84 -18.99
CA LYS A 76 -0.32 12.87 -20.37
C LYS A 76 0.39 11.82 -21.23
N SER A 77 -0.31 11.31 -22.24
CA SER A 77 0.29 10.45 -23.26
C SER A 77 1.52 11.14 -23.88
N GLY A 78 2.68 10.51 -23.73
CA GLY A 78 3.97 11.06 -24.17
C GLY A 78 4.82 11.74 -23.10
N TRP A 79 4.52 11.61 -21.80
CA TRP A 79 5.48 11.95 -20.73
C TRP A 79 6.84 11.24 -20.92
N THR A 80 6.82 10.05 -21.52
CA THR A 80 8.02 9.30 -21.87
C THR A 80 8.88 9.94 -22.96
N LYS A 81 8.32 10.84 -23.78
CA LYS A 81 9.07 11.54 -24.82
C LYS A 81 10.13 12.47 -24.23
N ALA A 82 9.93 12.93 -22.99
CA ALA A 82 10.92 13.72 -22.27
C ALA A 82 12.17 12.90 -21.94
N PHE A 83 12.07 11.56 -21.80
CA PHE A 83 13.22 10.70 -21.54
C PHE A 83 14.17 10.58 -22.72
N HIS A 84 13.72 10.81 -23.96
CA HIS A 84 14.61 10.84 -25.12
C HIS A 84 15.61 12.01 -25.07
N LYS A 85 15.37 13.02 -24.23
CA LYS A 85 16.31 14.12 -23.99
C LYS A 85 17.23 13.88 -22.80
N LEU A 86 17.02 12.82 -22.02
CA LEU A 86 17.95 12.47 -20.96
C LEU A 86 19.23 11.91 -21.59
N PRO A 87 20.40 12.36 -21.13
CA PRO A 87 21.66 11.75 -21.53
C PRO A 87 21.68 10.29 -21.09
N THR A 88 22.38 9.43 -21.84
CA THR A 88 22.67 8.07 -21.38
C THR A 88 23.61 8.14 -20.20
N PHE A 89 23.18 7.61 -19.06
CA PHE A 89 24.01 7.52 -17.87
C PHE A 89 24.76 6.19 -17.88
N THR A 90 26.06 6.23 -17.57
CA THR A 90 26.83 5.02 -17.28
C THR A 90 26.66 4.63 -15.81
N ASP A 91 26.97 3.38 -15.48
CA ASP A 91 26.97 2.89 -14.09
C ASP A 91 27.87 3.77 -13.20
N ASN A 92 28.96 4.30 -13.76
CA ASN A 92 29.88 5.20 -13.08
C ASN A 92 29.26 6.58 -12.79
N ASP A 93 28.43 7.11 -13.69
CA ASP A 93 27.74 8.39 -13.50
C ASP A 93 26.70 8.29 -12.37
N ILE A 94 25.97 7.17 -12.34
CA ILE A 94 24.99 6.85 -11.29
C ILE A 94 25.73 6.69 -9.95
N TYR A 95 26.80 5.90 -9.93
CA TYR A 95 27.64 5.70 -8.75
C TYR A 95 28.17 7.02 -8.18
N ASN A 96 28.73 7.89 -9.03
CA ASN A 96 29.27 9.18 -8.61
C ASN A 96 28.18 10.10 -8.06
N CYS A 97 27.00 10.13 -8.66
CA CYS A 97 25.87 10.91 -8.14
C CYS A 97 25.46 10.44 -6.74
N ILE A 98 25.30 9.13 -6.55
CA ILE A 98 24.84 8.55 -5.29
C ILE A 98 25.89 8.68 -4.19
N VAL A 99 27.14 8.30 -4.47
CA VAL A 99 28.20 8.22 -3.45
C VAL A 99 28.83 9.58 -3.18
N LEU A 100 29.22 10.32 -4.24
CA LEU A 100 29.96 11.58 -4.06
C LEU A 100 29.02 12.74 -3.74
N ARG A 101 27.89 12.85 -4.45
CA ARG A 101 26.98 14.01 -4.31
C ARG A 101 25.99 13.83 -3.18
N MET A 102 25.36 12.67 -3.04
CA MET A 102 24.37 12.42 -1.97
C MET A 102 25.02 11.98 -0.65
N LYS A 103 26.35 11.81 -0.62
CA LYS A 103 27.12 11.34 0.55
C LYS A 103 26.56 10.05 1.16
N SER A 104 25.92 9.22 0.35
CA SER A 104 25.46 7.91 0.80
C SER A 104 26.70 7.08 1.15
N LYS A 105 26.75 6.56 2.37
CA LYS A 105 27.87 5.69 2.76
C LYS A 105 27.85 4.48 1.82
N ARG A 106 29.01 4.13 1.25
CA ARG A 106 29.24 2.81 0.62
C ARG A 106 28.89 1.77 1.67
N GLN A 107 27.66 1.26 1.68
CA GLN A 107 27.32 0.30 2.71
C GLN A 107 26.81 -1.00 2.15
N LEU A 108 26.22 -1.07 0.95
CA LEU A 108 25.56 -2.31 0.58
C LEU A 108 25.69 -2.59 -0.92
N ARG A 109 26.37 -3.70 -1.28
CA ARG A 109 26.10 -4.40 -2.53
C ARG A 109 24.75 -5.07 -2.37
N SER A 110 23.85 -4.89 -3.33
CA SER A 110 22.55 -5.54 -3.27
C SER A 110 22.39 -6.55 -4.37
N ASP A 111 22.09 -7.79 -4.00
CA ASP A 111 21.67 -8.81 -4.95
C ASP A 111 20.15 -8.81 -5.03
N ILE A 112 19.65 -8.68 -6.26
CA ILE A 112 18.22 -8.58 -6.57
C ILE A 112 17.76 -9.94 -7.09
N PHE A 113 16.90 -10.60 -6.31
CA PHE A 113 16.36 -11.89 -6.69
C PHE A 113 14.99 -11.71 -7.34
N TYR A 114 14.90 -12.14 -8.61
CA TYR A 114 13.66 -12.12 -9.38
C TYR A 114 12.93 -13.47 -9.27
N HIS A 115 11.63 -13.42 -9.02
CA HIS A 115 10.70 -14.52 -9.23
C HIS A 115 9.46 -13.99 -9.95
N ASP A 116 9.01 -14.70 -10.99
CA ASP A 116 7.85 -14.30 -11.81
C ASP A 116 7.89 -12.85 -12.33
N ARG A 117 9.10 -12.35 -12.64
CA ARG A 117 9.37 -10.96 -13.08
C ARG A 117 9.06 -9.88 -12.02
N HIS A 118 8.85 -10.27 -10.77
CA HIS A 118 8.73 -9.37 -9.63
C HIS A 118 9.95 -9.49 -8.73
N ILE A 119 10.35 -8.37 -8.12
CA ILE A 119 11.44 -8.35 -7.13
C ILE A 119 10.88 -8.96 -5.84
N HIS A 120 11.49 -10.06 -5.39
CA HIS A 120 11.00 -10.81 -4.23
C HIS A 120 11.81 -10.51 -2.96
N SER A 121 13.13 -10.39 -3.10
CA SER A 121 14.03 -9.95 -2.04
C SER A 121 15.15 -9.08 -2.61
N ILE A 122 15.61 -8.15 -1.76
CA ILE A 122 16.83 -7.38 -1.98
C ILE A 122 17.68 -7.67 -0.76
N GLU A 123 18.74 -8.44 -0.96
CA GLU A 123 19.73 -8.70 0.10
C GLU A 123 20.81 -7.63 0.05
N TYR A 124 21.38 -7.29 1.20
CA TYR A 124 22.36 -6.23 1.32
C TYR A 124 23.65 -6.79 1.94
N HIS A 125 24.76 -6.71 1.23
CA HIS A 125 26.07 -7.22 1.63
C HIS A 125 27.06 -6.08 1.89
N ASP A 126 27.82 -6.19 2.97
CA ASP A 126 28.85 -5.22 3.30
C ASP A 126 29.99 -5.26 2.26
N VAL A 127 30.51 -4.10 1.87
CA VAL A 127 31.47 -3.99 0.74
C VAL A 127 32.89 -4.45 1.14
N THR A 128 33.09 -4.80 2.40
CA THR A 128 34.39 -5.13 3.01
C THR A 128 34.88 -6.54 2.70
N GLU A 129 34.04 -7.48 2.25
CA GLU A 129 34.44 -8.89 2.11
C GLU A 129 35.11 -9.27 0.77
N ASN A 130 35.19 -8.38 -0.22
CA ASN A 130 35.72 -8.75 -1.55
C ASN A 130 36.73 -7.75 -2.13
N TYR A 131 37.74 -7.39 -1.34
CA TYR A 131 39.04 -6.98 -1.89
C TYR A 131 40.11 -7.96 -1.39
N SER A 132 40.25 -9.08 -2.10
CA SER A 132 41.47 -9.90 -2.17
C SER A 132 41.80 -10.07 -3.65
#